data_AF-X1ELC8-F1
#
_entry.id   AF-X1ELC8-F1
#
_cell.length_a   1.000
_cell.length_b   1.000
_cell.length_c   1.000
_cell.angle_alpha   90.00
_cell.angle_beta   90.00
_cell.angle_gamma   90.00
#
_symmetry.space_group_name_H-M   'P 1'
#
loop_
_entity.id
_entity.type
_entity.pdbx_description
1 polymer ?
#
loop_
_entity_poly.entity_id
_entity_poly.type
_entity_poly.pdbx_seq_one_letter_code
_entity_poly.pdbx_strand_id
1 'polypeptide(L)' 'KQDGRRKQAGSGLGLAITKSLVELHGGKIWLKSIVGQGSTFAFSLPIA' A
#
# COMPACT_ATOMS: atom_id res chain seq x y z
N LYS A 1 20.08 7.33 27.16
CA LYS A 1 19.81 7.22 25.70
C LYS A 1 18.34 6.86 25.53
N GLN A 2 17.50 7.80 25.09
CA GLN A 2 16.07 7.56 24.86
C GLN A 2 15.87 7.04 23.43
N ASP A 3 15.38 5.81 23.29
CA ASP A 3 15.03 5.18 22.01
C ASP A 3 13.74 5.80 21.45
N GLY A 4 13.89 6.85 20.64
CA GLY A 4 12.82 7.71 20.11
C GLY A 4 11.98 7.13 18.97
N ARG A 5 11.57 5.85 19.03
CA ARG A 5 10.57 5.29 18.10
C ARG A 5 9.49 4.52 18.86
N ARG A 6 8.63 5.26 19.58
CA ARG A 6 7.24 4.81 19.77
C ARG A 6 6.71 4.52 18.36
N LYS A 7 6.47 3.24 18.05
CA LYS A 7 5.75 2.80 16.85
C LYS A 7 4.35 3.39 16.92
N GLN A 8 4.18 4.63 16.49
CA GLN A 8 2.87 5.17 16.19
C GLN A 8 2.36 4.29 15.06
N ALA A 9 1.46 3.35 15.38
CA ALA A 9 0.72 2.64 14.37
C ALA A 9 0.08 3.72 13.49
N GLY A 10 0.50 3.81 12.23
CA GLY A 10 -0.13 4.74 11.30
C GLY A 10 -1.63 4.45 11.24
N SER A 11 -2.42 5.42 10.81
CA SER A 11 -3.89 5.32 10.74
C SER A 11 -4.44 4.20 9.84
N GLY A 12 -3.57 3.39 9.20
CA GLY A 12 -3.95 2.35 8.26
C GLY A 12 -4.47 2.87 6.92
N LEU A 13 -4.49 4.19 6.71
CA LEU A 13 -5.11 4.82 5.53
C LEU A 13 -4.27 4.72 4.25
N GLY A 14 -2.98 4.39 4.35
CA GLY A 14 -2.05 4.43 3.21
C GLY A 14 -2.55 3.64 2.00
N LEU A 15 -3.00 2.40 2.20
CA LEU A 15 -3.48 1.55 1.10
C LEU A 15 -4.80 2.04 0.50
N ALA A 16 -5.69 2.60 1.33
CA ALA A 16 -6.96 3.16 0.87
C ALA A 16 -6.73 4.38 -0.02
N ILE A 17 -5.78 5.25 0.38
CA ILE A 17 -5.37 6.41 -0.43
C ILE A 17 -4.72 5.93 -1.73
N THR A 18 -3.79 4.98 -1.68
CA THR A 18 -3.15 4.42 -2.89
C THR A 18 -4.17 3.83 -3.85
N LYS A 19 -5.17 3.07 -3.36
CA LYS A 19 -6.22 2.51 -4.20
C LYS A 19 -7.01 3.61 -4.92
N SER A 20 -7.46 4.62 -4.18
CA SER A 20 -8.19 5.76 -4.75
C SER A 20 -7.36 6.49 -5.82
N LEU A 21 -6.08 6.74 -5.56
CA LEU A 21 -5.18 7.36 -6.55
C LEU A 21 -5.04 6.51 -7.81
N VAL A 22 -4.80 5.22 -7.68
CA VAL A 22 -4.65 4.31 -8.83
C VAL A 22 -5.94 4.28 -9.66
N GLU A 23 -7.11 4.20 -9.01
CA GLU A 23 -8.42 4.18 -9.69
C GLU A 23 -8.70 5.51 -10.40
N LEU A 24 -8.39 6.66 -9.79
CA LEU A 24 -8.55 7.98 -10.40
C LEU A 24 -7.68 8.16 -11.66
N HIS A 25 -6.52 7.51 -11.71
CA HIS A 25 -5.63 7.53 -12.88
C HIS A 25 -6.00 6.43 -13.92
N GLY A 26 -7.17 5.79 -13.80
CA GLY A 26 -7.61 4.73 -14.72
C GLY A 26 -6.80 3.44 -14.58
N GLY A 27 -6.07 3.29 -13.49
CA GLY A 27 -5.21 2.16 -13.20
C GLY A 27 -5.92 1.00 -12.52
N LYS A 28 -5.13 -0.02 -12.17
CA LYS A 28 -5.58 -1.21 -11.43
C LYS A 28 -4.59 -1.50 -10.32
N ILE A 29 -5.07 -1.98 -9.18
CA ILE A 29 -4.25 -2.40 -8.02
C ILE A 29 -4.71 -3.78 -7.53
N TRP A 30 -3.78 -4.64 -7.14
CA TRP A 30 -4.07 -5.98 -6.63
C TRP A 30 -3.02 -6.46 -5.62
N LEU A 31 -3.36 -7.52 -4.89
CA LEU A 31 -2.54 -8.14 -3.86
C LEU A 31 -2.31 -9.62 -4.20
N LYS A 32 -1.07 -10.07 -4.06
CA LYS A 32 -0.73 -11.50 -4.00
C LYS A 32 -0.14 -11.76 -2.61
N SER A 33 -0.72 -12.70 -1.87
CA SER A 33 -0.23 -13.06 -0.54
C SER A 33 -0.11 -14.57 -0.43
N ILE A 34 0.99 -15.03 0.16
CA ILE A 34 1.20 -16.43 0.49
C ILE A 34 1.54 -16.48 1.98
N VAL A 35 0.75 -17.25 2.73
CA VAL A 35 0.94 -17.42 4.18
C VAL A 35 2.37 -17.88 4.46
N GLY A 36 3.04 -17.20 5.39
CA GLY A 36 4.43 -17.49 5.75
C GLY A 36 5.50 -16.99 4.77
N GLN A 37 5.14 -16.49 3.58
CA GLN A 37 6.09 -15.90 2.62
C GLN A 37 5.92 -14.38 2.48
N GLY A 38 4.75 -13.86 2.84
CA GLY A 38 4.46 -12.42 2.84
C GLY A 38 3.46 -12.00 1.77
N SER A 39 3.49 -10.71 1.45
CA SER A 39 2.49 -10.07 0.59
C SER A 39 3.16 -9.12 -0.41
N THR A 40 2.70 -9.17 -1.65
CA THR A 40 3.09 -8.27 -2.75
C THR A 40 1.87 -7.48 -3.18
N PHE A 41 1.94 -6.17 -3.04
CA PHE A 41 0.96 -5.23 -3.58
C PHE A 41 1.51 -4.66 -4.89
N ALA A 42 0.73 -4.73 -5.95
CA ALA A 42 1.13 -4.27 -7.28
C ALA A 42 0.03 -3.42 -7.90
N PHE A 43 0.42 -2.48 -8.75
CA PHE A 43 -0.50 -1.65 -9.51
C PHE A 43 0.01 -1.40 -10.93
N SER A 44 -0.88 -0.97 -11.81
CA SER A 44 -0.57 -0.55 -13.17
C SER A 44 -1.34 0.72 -13.51
N LEU A 45 -0.71 1.61 -14.26
CA LEU A 45 -1.34 2.81 -14.83
C LEU A 45 -1.30 2.73 -16.36
N PRO A 46 -2.31 3.26 -17.07
CA PRO A 46 -2.23 3.48 -18.51
C PRO A 46 -1.06 4.42 -18.85
N ILE A 47 -0.40 4.18 -19.99
CA ILE A 47 0.53 5.14 -20.58
C ILE A 47 -0.25 6.15 -21.43
N ALA A 48 0.17 7.41 -21.42
CA ALA A 48 -0.41 8.48 -22.22
C ALA A 48 0.05 8.42 -23.68
#